data_AF-R5N1X2-F1
#
_entry.id   AF-R5N1X2-F1
#
_cell.length_a   1.000
_cell.length_b   1.000
_cell.length_c   1.000
_cell.angle_alpha   90.00
_cell.angle_beta   90.00
_cell.angle_gamma   90.00
#
_symmetry.space_group_name_H-M   'P 1'
#
loop_
_entity.id
_entity.type
_entity.pdbx_description
1 polymer ?
#
loop_
_entity_poly.entity_id
_entity_poly.type
_entity_poly.pdbx_seq_one_letter_code
_entity_poly.pdbx_strand_id
1 'polypeptide(L)'
;MITINLGPFSGKSAPEIHYHPSLADRLLEIVAVFCLLFGIGIICWNYYHTNSLPEYAIPRIIISMLLFALLFSGAYTSVHNINFPIRIGRHNAVKQYILFTRLMRVSNIFLTTFCIISPLSDYYTWTAILRITALILWFLSVVTYYILAFRYK
;
A
#
# COMPACT_ATOMS: atom_id res chain seq x y z
N MET A 1 1.86 20.83 3.19
CA MET A 1 0.84 19.78 3.43
C MET A 1 0.71 18.93 2.18
N ILE A 2 1.05 17.65 2.24
CA ILE A 2 0.87 16.73 1.10
C ILE A 2 -0.62 16.39 1.02
N THR A 3 -1.23 16.64 -0.14
CA THR A 3 -2.65 16.31 -0.38
C THR A 3 -2.71 15.07 -1.26
N ILE A 4 -3.40 14.03 -0.80
CA ILE A 4 -3.57 12.77 -1.55
C ILE A 4 -4.78 12.93 -2.46
N ASN A 5 -4.58 12.85 -3.78
CA ASN A 5 -5.64 13.09 -4.76
C ASN A 5 -6.15 11.78 -5.38
N LEU A 6 -7.37 11.36 -5.00
CA LEU A 6 -8.06 10.20 -5.58
C LEU A 6 -9.23 10.61 -6.50
N GLY A 7 -9.52 11.91 -6.57
CA GLY A 7 -10.65 12.43 -7.34
C GLY A 7 -10.96 13.90 -7.05
N PRO A 8 -12.02 14.46 -7.66
CA PRO A 8 -12.24 15.90 -7.73
C PRO A 8 -12.81 16.51 -6.44
N PHE A 9 -13.28 15.71 -5.48
CA PHE A 9 -13.99 16.22 -4.30
C PHE A 9 -13.07 16.30 -3.09
N SER A 10 -12.87 17.49 -2.53
CA SER A 10 -11.99 17.68 -1.38
C SER A 10 -12.63 17.21 -0.07
N GLY A 11 -11.85 16.51 0.77
CA GLY A 11 -12.21 16.13 2.13
C GLY A 11 -12.12 17.26 3.17
N LYS A 12 -11.70 18.47 2.77
CA LYS A 12 -11.57 19.63 3.68
C LYS A 12 -12.87 20.05 4.37
N SER A 13 -14.02 19.73 3.80
CA SER A 13 -15.34 20.02 4.36
C SER A 13 -15.94 18.87 5.17
N ALA A 14 -15.23 17.74 5.30
CA ALA A 14 -15.68 16.60 6.07
C ALA A 14 -15.58 16.88 7.58
N PRO A 15 -16.49 16.33 8.40
CA PRO A 15 -16.33 16.40 9.85
C PRO A 15 -15.03 15.72 10.30
N GLU A 16 -14.47 16.16 11.42
CA GLU A 16 -13.28 15.56 12.00
C GLU A 16 -13.58 14.12 12.44
N ILE A 17 -12.92 13.14 11.81
CA ILE A 17 -13.13 11.72 12.07
C ILE A 17 -11.91 11.18 12.82
N HIS A 18 -12.11 10.83 14.09
CA HIS A 18 -11.14 10.05 14.85
C HIS A 18 -11.39 8.57 14.58
N TYR A 19 -10.77 8.05 13.52
CA TYR A 19 -10.85 6.62 13.22
C TYR A 19 -9.89 5.83 14.12
N HIS A 20 -10.43 4.86 14.85
CA HIS A 20 -9.62 3.89 15.57
C HIS A 20 -9.38 2.68 14.66
N PRO A 21 -8.11 2.32 14.36
CA PRO A 21 -7.83 1.18 13.48
C PRO A 21 -8.35 -0.12 14.09
N SER A 22 -9.09 -0.87 13.29
CA SER A 22 -9.64 -2.17 13.69
C SER A 22 -8.54 -3.23 13.83
N LEU A 23 -8.84 -4.38 14.44
CA LEU A 23 -7.89 -5.50 14.51
C LEU A 23 -7.46 -5.97 13.11
N ALA A 24 -8.39 -6.03 12.15
CA ALA A 24 -8.08 -6.40 10.76
C ALA A 24 -7.09 -5.42 10.11
N ASP A 25 -7.26 -4.13 10.40
CA ASP A 25 -6.35 -3.08 9.91
C ASP A 25 -4.93 -3.24 10.45
N ARG A 26 -4.79 -3.58 11.74
CA ARG A 26 -3.49 -3.85 12.36
C ARG A 26 -2.83 -5.10 11.81
N LEU A 27 -3.61 -6.15 11.55
CA LEU A 27 -3.10 -7.37 10.91
C LEU A 27 -2.52 -7.07 9.52
N LEU A 28 -3.20 -6.24 8.72
CA LEU A 28 -2.69 -5.83 7.40
C LEU A 28 -1.37 -5.06 7.50
N GLU A 29 -1.22 -4.19 8.49
CA GLU A 29 0.04 -3.49 8.74
C GLU A 29 1.16 -4.45 9.16
N ILE A 30 0.88 -5.38 10.06
CA ILE A 30 1.82 -6.41 10.50
C ILE A 30 2.29 -7.24 9.30
N VAL A 31 1.37 -7.69 8.44
CA VAL A 31 1.72 -8.44 7.23
C VAL A 31 2.64 -7.63 6.31
N ALA A 32 2.36 -6.34 6.11
CA ALA A 32 3.21 -5.48 5.28
C ALA A 32 4.63 -5.32 5.86
N VAL A 33 4.75 -5.19 7.19
CA VAL A 33 6.05 -5.14 7.88
C VAL A 33 6.81 -6.45 7.71
N PHE A 34 6.15 -7.59 7.92
CA PHE A 34 6.76 -8.91 7.71
C PHE A 34 7.23 -9.10 6.28
N CYS A 35 6.45 -8.68 5.28
CA CYS A 35 6.88 -8.67 3.90
C CYS A 35 8.18 -7.87 3.74
N LEU A 36 8.21 -6.61 4.17
CA LEU A 36 9.40 -5.76 4.05
C LEU A 36 10.65 -6.40 4.68
N LEU A 37 10.53 -6.91 5.91
CA LEU A 37 11.61 -7.58 6.62
C LEU A 37 12.09 -8.84 5.89
N PHE A 38 11.16 -9.62 5.33
CA PHE A 38 11.49 -10.81 4.56
C PHE A 38 12.31 -10.46 3.30
N GLY A 39 11.96 -9.39 2.60
CA GLY A 39 12.75 -8.93 1.45
C GLY A 39 14.15 -8.45 1.80
N ILE A 40 14.30 -7.74 2.91
CA ILE A 40 15.62 -7.36 3.42
C ILE A 40 16.42 -8.62 3.77
N GLY A 41 15.79 -9.59 4.44
CA GLY A 41 16.39 -10.86 4.80
C GLY A 41 16.92 -11.66 3.60
N ILE A 42 16.15 -11.73 2.52
CA ILE A 42 16.58 -12.37 1.25
C ILE A 42 17.85 -11.70 0.71
N ILE A 43 17.89 -10.37 0.67
CA ILE A 43 19.03 -9.65 0.12
C ILE A 43 20.26 -9.85 1.00
N CYS A 44 20.11 -9.81 2.33
CA CYS A 44 21.17 -10.14 3.27
C CYS A 44 21.68 -11.58 3.11
N TRP A 45 20.76 -12.54 2.92
CA TRP A 45 21.10 -13.95 2.69
C TRP A 45 21.90 -14.15 1.39
N ASN A 46 21.45 -13.51 0.30
CA ASN A 46 22.15 -13.56 -0.99
C ASN A 46 23.54 -12.91 -0.90
N TYR A 47 23.67 -11.80 -0.17
CA TYR A 47 24.97 -11.18 0.07
C TYR A 47 25.90 -12.13 0.83
N TYR A 48 25.41 -12.79 1.88
CA TYR A 48 26.20 -13.74 2.67
C TYR A 48 26.69 -14.93 1.85
N HIS A 49 25.87 -15.46 0.93
CA HIS A 49 26.23 -16.64 0.13
C HIS A 49 27.09 -16.31 -1.10
N THR A 50 26.89 -15.14 -1.70
CA THR A 50 27.50 -14.80 -3.00
C THR A 50 28.66 -13.80 -2.86
N ASN A 51 28.84 -13.21 -1.67
CA ASN A 51 29.75 -12.08 -1.39
C ASN A 51 29.64 -10.92 -2.40
N SER A 52 28.52 -10.85 -3.11
CA SER A 52 28.24 -9.86 -4.13
C SER A 52 26.85 -9.28 -3.91
N LEU A 53 26.76 -7.97 -4.01
CA LEU A 53 25.51 -7.23 -3.99
C LEU A 53 25.22 -6.81 -5.43
N PRO A 54 24.07 -7.22 -6.00
CA PRO A 54 23.65 -6.69 -7.28
C PRO A 54 23.54 -5.16 -7.19
N GLU A 55 23.98 -4.44 -8.23
CA GLU A 55 23.94 -2.96 -8.24
C GLU A 55 22.53 -2.40 -8.00
N TYR A 56 21.50 -3.14 -8.40
CA TYR A 56 20.09 -2.80 -8.21
C TYR A 56 19.54 -3.14 -6.82
N ALA A 57 20.27 -3.83 -5.95
CA ALA A 57 19.75 -4.29 -4.66
C ALA A 57 19.49 -3.14 -3.69
N ILE A 58 20.47 -2.23 -3.52
CA ILE A 58 20.35 -1.08 -2.60
C ILE A 58 19.27 -0.09 -3.07
N PRO A 59 19.26 0.38 -4.34
CA PRO A 59 18.20 1.26 -4.83
C PRO A 59 16.81 0.65 -4.65
N ARG A 60 16.67 -0.67 -4.85
CA ARG A 60 15.40 -1.37 -4.69
C ARG A 60 14.93 -1.43 -3.24
N ILE A 61 15.82 -1.68 -2.28
CA ILE A 61 15.48 -1.61 -0.85
C ILE A 61 15.00 -0.20 -0.50
N ILE A 62 15.74 0.83 -0.92
CA ILE A 62 15.39 2.23 -0.66
C ILE A 62 14.01 2.55 -1.23
N ILE A 63 13.73 2.17 -2.48
CA ILE A 63 12.41 2.36 -3.10
C ILE A 63 11.32 1.61 -2.31
N SER A 64 11.59 0.37 -1.90
CA SER A 64 10.61 -0.43 -1.14
C SER A 64 10.32 0.17 0.25
N MET A 65 11.33 0.69 0.94
CA MET A 65 11.19 1.39 2.22
C MET A 65 10.44 2.71 2.05
N LEU A 66 10.77 3.48 1.02
CA LEU A 66 10.10 4.74 0.71
C LEU A 66 8.62 4.50 0.40
N LEU A 67 8.33 3.49 -0.43
CA LEU A 67 6.97 3.12 -0.80
C LEU A 67 6.18 2.60 0.41
N PHE A 68 6.81 1.77 1.25
CA PHE A 68 6.22 1.31 2.51
C PHE A 68 5.90 2.49 3.43
N ALA A 69 6.85 3.41 3.63
CA ALA A 69 6.67 4.58 4.48
C ALA A 69 5.58 5.52 3.96
N LEU A 70 5.49 5.72 2.65
CA LEU A 70 4.49 6.57 2.01
C LEU A 70 3.08 5.97 2.13
N LEU A 71 2.93 4.66 1.93
CA LEU A 71 1.64 3.99 2.07
C LEU A 71 1.23 3.84 3.53
N PHE A 72 2.19 3.60 4.43
CA PHE A 72 1.96 3.56 5.87
C PHE A 72 1.51 4.93 6.39
N SER A 73 2.26 6.00 6.11
CA SER A 73 1.89 7.37 6.50
C SER A 73 0.57 7.83 5.86
N GLY A 74 0.30 7.43 4.62
CA GLY A 74 -0.97 7.67 3.95
C GLY A 74 -2.16 7.02 4.65
N ALA A 75 -2.00 5.83 5.24
CA ALA A 75 -3.05 5.18 6.02
C ALA A 75 -3.40 5.92 7.34
N TYR A 76 -2.50 6.76 7.85
CA TYR A 76 -2.69 7.58 9.06
C TYR A 76 -2.97 9.06 8.74
N THR A 77 -3.13 9.41 7.46
CA THR A 77 -3.41 10.78 7.05
C THR A 77 -4.84 11.21 7.42
N SER A 78 -5.01 12.46 7.84
CA SER A 78 -6.32 13.04 8.15
C SER A 78 -7.20 13.17 6.91
N VAL A 79 -8.51 13.01 7.08
CA VAL A 79 -9.55 13.15 6.03
C VAL A 79 -9.40 14.46 5.25
N HIS A 80 -8.99 15.54 5.93
CA HIS A 80 -8.86 16.88 5.35
C HIS A 80 -7.79 16.98 4.26
N ASN A 81 -6.79 16.09 4.29
CA ASN A 81 -5.70 16.05 3.32
C ASN A 81 -5.97 15.08 2.16
N ILE A 82 -7.18 14.53 2.06
CA ILE A 82 -7.56 13.53 1.05
C ILE A 82 -8.65 14.11 0.16
N ASN A 83 -8.46 14.02 -1.17
CA ASN A 83 -9.51 14.26 -2.14
C ASN A 83 -10.09 12.92 -2.58
N PHE A 84 -11.41 12.82 -2.59
CA PHE A 84 -12.17 11.62 -2.85
C PHE A 84 -12.78 11.64 -4.26
N PRO A 85 -13.05 10.46 -4.84
CA PRO A 85 -13.72 10.34 -6.13
C PRO A 85 -15.18 10.78 -6.12
N ILE A 86 -15.80 10.86 -4.93
CA ILE A 86 -17.23 11.13 -4.77
C ILE A 86 -17.43 12.25 -3.76
N ARG A 87 -18.50 13.03 -3.95
CA ARG A 87 -18.88 14.11 -3.06
C ARG A 87 -19.13 13.57 -1.65
N ILE A 88 -18.40 14.12 -0.68
CA ILE A 88 -18.49 13.69 0.71
C ILE A 88 -19.62 14.45 1.41
N GLY A 89 -20.53 13.70 2.03
CA GLY A 89 -21.49 14.21 3.01
C GLY A 89 -21.23 13.62 4.40
N ARG A 90 -21.85 14.20 5.44
CA ARG A 90 -21.69 13.73 6.84
C ARG A 90 -22.00 12.24 7.03
N HIS A 91 -22.95 11.71 6.28
CA HIS A 91 -23.37 10.30 6.39
C HIS A 91 -22.37 9.30 5.78
N ASN A 92 -21.59 9.72 4.77
CA ASN A 92 -20.72 8.83 3.99
C ASN A 92 -19.22 9.07 4.21
N ALA A 93 -18.85 10.19 4.84
CA ALA A 93 -17.46 10.55 5.15
C ALA A 93 -16.70 9.43 5.89
N VAL A 94 -17.32 8.83 6.91
CA VAL A 94 -16.70 7.75 7.69
C VAL A 94 -16.43 6.52 6.83
N LYS A 95 -17.40 6.09 6.02
CA LYS A 95 -17.26 4.90 5.16
C LYS A 95 -16.18 5.12 4.10
N GLN A 96 -16.16 6.29 3.46
CA GLN A 96 -15.17 6.64 2.45
C GLN A 96 -13.76 6.70 3.05
N TYR A 97 -13.62 7.24 4.26
CA TYR A 97 -12.34 7.26 4.96
C TYR A 97 -11.84 5.85 5.34
N ILE A 98 -12.73 4.97 5.81
CA ILE A 98 -12.39 3.57 6.08
C ILE A 98 -11.95 2.84 4.81
N LEU A 99 -12.66 3.06 3.70
CA LEU A 99 -12.29 2.46 2.41
C LEU A 99 -10.92 2.94 1.93
N PHE A 100 -10.62 4.23 2.09
CA PHE A 100 -9.31 4.79 1.75
C PHE A 100 -8.19 4.19 2.60
N THR A 101 -8.34 4.20 3.93
CA THR A 101 -7.30 3.66 4.83
C THR A 101 -7.05 2.17 4.58
N ARG A 102 -8.09 1.40 4.30
CA ARG A 102 -7.96 -0.01 3.88
C ARG A 102 -7.26 -0.16 2.53
N LEU A 103 -7.59 0.68 1.54
CA LEU A 103 -6.91 0.67 0.24
C LEU A 103 -5.41 0.92 0.41
N MET A 104 -5.02 1.88 1.25
CA MET A 104 -3.60 2.19 1.50
C MET A 104 -2.87 0.99 2.14
N ARG A 105 -3.48 0.35 3.14
CA ARG A 105 -2.91 -0.84 3.79
C ARG A 105 -2.78 -2.04 2.85
N VAL A 106 -3.83 -2.33 2.08
CA VAL A 106 -3.84 -3.43 1.09
C VAL A 106 -2.84 -3.14 -0.03
N SER A 107 -2.78 -1.90 -0.51
CA SER A 107 -1.78 -1.47 -1.49
C SER A 107 -0.37 -1.63 -0.96
N ASN A 108 -0.15 -1.36 0.32
CA ASN A 108 1.15 -1.54 0.96
C ASN A 108 1.61 -3.00 0.88
N ILE A 109 0.73 -3.96 1.16
CA ILE A 109 1.05 -5.39 1.07
C ILE A 109 1.42 -5.78 -0.36
N PHE A 110 0.58 -5.46 -1.35
CA PHE A 110 0.82 -5.92 -2.72
C PHE A 110 2.04 -5.25 -3.36
N LEU A 111 2.23 -3.95 -3.15
CA LEU A 111 3.37 -3.23 -3.73
C LEU A 111 4.68 -3.58 -3.03
N THR A 112 4.70 -3.77 -1.70
CA THR A 112 5.90 -4.29 -1.02
C THR A 112 6.24 -5.69 -1.50
N THR A 113 5.24 -6.58 -1.60
CA THR A 113 5.40 -7.94 -2.14
C THR A 113 5.98 -7.91 -3.56
N PHE A 114 5.48 -7.04 -4.42
CA PHE A 114 6.01 -6.83 -5.76
C PHE A 114 7.51 -6.43 -5.75
N CYS A 115 7.90 -5.52 -4.86
CA CYS A 115 9.30 -5.11 -4.71
C CYS A 115 10.20 -6.26 -4.23
N ILE A 116 9.73 -7.10 -3.31
CA ILE A 116 10.48 -8.20 -2.69
C ILE A 116 10.67 -9.38 -3.63
N ILE A 117 9.65 -9.71 -4.42
CA ILE A 117 9.68 -10.84 -5.35
C ILE A 117 10.55 -10.51 -6.58
N SER A 118 10.72 -9.22 -6.90
CA SER A 118 11.52 -8.79 -8.05
C SER A 118 12.96 -9.34 -8.10
N PRO A 119 13.79 -9.30 -7.03
CA PRO A 119 15.11 -9.92 -7.06
C PRO A 119 15.07 -11.44 -7.20
N LEU A 120 14.01 -12.11 -6.74
CA LEU A 120 13.86 -13.55 -6.94
C LEU A 120 13.51 -13.90 -8.40
N SER A 121 12.86 -12.98 -9.13
CA SER A 121 12.44 -13.22 -10.52
C SER A 121 13.59 -13.42 -11.49
N ASP A 122 14.79 -12.99 -11.12
CA ASP A 122 16.00 -13.21 -11.90
C ASP A 122 16.53 -14.64 -11.77
N TYR A 123 16.19 -15.33 -10.68
CA TYR A 123 16.63 -16.70 -10.39
C TYR A 123 15.53 -17.75 -10.65
N TYR A 124 14.26 -17.38 -10.47
CA TYR A 124 13.15 -18.31 -10.45
C TYR A 124 11.97 -17.83 -11.30
N THR A 125 11.63 -18.57 -12.37
CA THR A 125 10.51 -18.24 -13.27
C THR A 125 9.16 -18.18 -12.55
N TRP A 126 8.92 -19.03 -11.55
CA TRP A 126 7.69 -19.01 -10.76
C TRP A 126 7.50 -17.70 -9.98
N THR A 127 8.59 -17.03 -9.61
CA THR A 127 8.52 -15.75 -8.89
C THR A 127 8.21 -14.59 -9.82
N ALA A 128 8.55 -14.68 -11.11
CA ALA A 128 8.09 -13.74 -12.12
C ALA A 128 6.55 -13.78 -12.26
N ILE A 129 5.96 -14.98 -12.22
CA ILE A 129 4.49 -15.15 -12.22
C ILE A 129 3.89 -14.49 -10.98
N LEU A 130 4.40 -14.81 -9.78
CA LEU A 130 3.91 -14.20 -8.53
C LEU A 130 4.01 -12.68 -8.52
N ARG A 131 5.08 -12.12 -9.10
CA ARG A 131 5.27 -10.68 -9.26
C ARG A 131 4.16 -10.05 -10.10
N ILE A 132 3.82 -10.66 -11.24
CA ILE A 132 2.73 -10.20 -12.11
C ILE A 132 1.38 -10.34 -11.38
N THR A 133 1.15 -11.46 -10.70
CA THR A 133 -0.06 -11.68 -9.91
C THR A 133 -0.24 -10.62 -8.83
N ALA A 134 0.84 -10.23 -8.14
CA ALA A 134 0.78 -9.16 -7.13
C ALA A 134 0.34 -7.81 -7.72
N LEU A 135 0.82 -7.45 -8.92
CA LEU A 135 0.37 -6.24 -9.62
C LEU A 135 -1.10 -6.32 -10.04
N ILE A 136 -1.55 -7.47 -10.53
CA ILE A 136 -2.96 -7.67 -10.91
C ILE A 136 -3.85 -7.54 -9.68
N LEU A 137 -3.48 -8.14 -8.55
CA LEU A 137 -4.21 -8.04 -7.29
C LEU A 137 -4.22 -6.61 -6.75
N TRP A 138 -3.10 -5.89 -6.87
CA TRP A 138 -3.07 -4.46 -6.55
C TRP A 138 -4.06 -3.67 -7.41
N PHE A 139 -4.07 -3.86 -8.72
CA PHE A 139 -5.00 -3.18 -9.62
C PHE A 139 -6.46 -3.51 -9.28
N LEU A 140 -6.76 -4.80 -9.03
CA LEU A 140 -8.08 -5.24 -8.58
C LEU A 140 -8.50 -4.58 -7.26
N SER A 141 -7.56 -4.36 -6.33
CA SER A 141 -7.85 -3.67 -5.07
C SER A 141 -8.27 -2.21 -5.30
N VAL A 142 -7.63 -1.52 -6.25
CA VAL A 142 -7.99 -0.15 -6.65
C VAL A 142 -9.36 -0.13 -7.32
N VAL A 143 -9.62 -1.02 -8.28
CA VAL A 143 -10.92 -1.13 -8.95
C VAL A 143 -12.04 -1.42 -7.94
N THR A 144 -11.80 -2.36 -7.01
CA THR A 144 -12.75 -2.69 -5.95
C THR A 144 -13.03 -1.49 -5.04
N TYR A 145 -12.00 -0.70 -4.71
CA TYR A 145 -12.17 0.55 -3.97
C TYR A 145 -13.09 1.53 -4.72
N TYR A 146 -12.87 1.75 -6.02
CA TYR A 146 -13.74 2.65 -6.79
C TYR A 146 -15.18 2.14 -6.85
N ILE A 147 -15.40 0.85 -7.11
CA ILE A 147 -16.74 0.24 -7.12
C ILE A 147 -17.43 0.42 -5.77
N LEU A 148 -16.74 0.14 -4.66
CA LEU A 148 -17.30 0.31 -3.32
C LEU A 148 -17.56 1.78 -3.00
N ALA A 149 -16.65 2.67 -3.35
CA ALA A 149 -16.83 4.10 -3.18
C ALA A 149 -18.14 4.56 -3.85
N PHE A 150 -18.39 4.13 -5.10
CA PHE A 150 -19.62 4.46 -5.84
C PHE A 150 -20.88 3.84 -5.22
N ARG A 151 -20.77 2.63 -4.67
CA ARG A 151 -21.90 1.97 -3.98
C ARG A 151 -22.27 2.64 -2.66
N TYR A 152 -21.30 3.22 -1.96
CA TYR A 152 -21.48 3.93 -0.68
C TYR A 152 -21.55 5.45 -0.84
N LYS A 153 -22.08 5.93 -1.99
CA LYS A 153 -22.31 7.35 -2.27
C LYS A 153 -23.31 7.99 -1.32
#